data_AF-A0A955A903-F1
#
_entry.id   AF-A0A955A903-F1
#
_cell.length_a   1.000
_cell.length_b   1.000
_cell.length_c   1.000
_cell.angle_alpha   90.00
_cell.angle_beta   90.00
_cell.angle_gamma   90.00
#
_symmetry.space_group_name_H-M   'P 1'
#
loop_
_entity.id
_entity.type
_entity.pdbx_description
1 polymer ?
#
loop_
_entity_poly.entity_id
_entity_poly.type
_entity_poly.pdbx_seq_one_letter_code
_entity_poly.pdbx_strand_id
1 'polypeptide(L)'
;LKALDLLEPSSNLQLNLGTGSGQSVKQIIEACRRITGHPIPTTIEQRRPGDPAELVADSSLAQRVLGWTPRYTDVNDIVSTAWQWHRSHPRGYAS
;
A
#
# COMPACT_ATOMS: atom_id res chain seq x y z
N LEU A 1 9.01 2.11 -22.56
CA LEU A 1 8.43 1.96 -21.20
C LEU A 1 7.67 0.64 -21.29
N LYS A 2 8.08 -0.44 -20.61
CA LYS A 2 7.61 -1.80 -20.92
C LYS A 2 6.09 -1.96 -21.05
N ALA A 3 5.29 -1.22 -20.27
CA ALA A 3 3.85 -1.24 -20.38
C ALA A 3 3.33 -0.59 -21.68
N LEU A 4 3.94 0.51 -22.13
CA LEU A 4 3.58 1.17 -23.40
C LEU A 4 3.94 0.31 -24.61
N ASP A 5 5.03 -0.45 -24.50
CA ASP A 5 5.51 -1.33 -25.57
C ASP A 5 4.55 -2.51 -25.84
N LEU A 6 3.55 -2.72 -24.96
CA LEU A 6 2.52 -3.77 -25.04
C LEU A 6 1.15 -3.23 -25.47
N LEU A 7 1.02 -1.92 -25.70
CA LEU A 7 -0.25 -1.30 -26.09
C LEU A 7 -0.41 -1.34 -27.62
N GLU A 8 -1.01 -2.42 -28.12
CA GLU A 8 -1.57 -2.48 -29.47
C GLU A 8 -3.01 -1.93 -29.49
N PRO A 9 -3.49 -1.32 -30.60
CA PRO A 9 -4.80 -0.67 -30.68
C PRO A 9 -6.02 -1.53 -30.29
N SER A 10 -5.89 -2.86 -30.30
CA SER A 10 -6.92 -3.83 -29.93
C SER A 10 -6.60 -4.65 -28.68
N SER A 11 -5.50 -4.33 -27.97
CA SER A 11 -5.06 -5.06 -26.78
C SER A 11 -5.53 -4.37 -25.49
N ASN A 12 -5.97 -5.17 -24.52
CA ASN A 12 -6.21 -4.74 -23.15
C ASN A 12 -5.32 -5.53 -22.19
N LEU A 13 -4.72 -4.84 -21.23
CA LEU A 13 -3.89 -5.47 -20.20
C LEU A 13 -4.40 -5.04 -18.83
N GLN A 14 -4.88 -6.01 -18.04
CA GLN A 14 -5.33 -5.81 -16.67
C GLN A 14 -4.31 -6.45 -15.72
N LEU A 15 -3.82 -5.66 -14.77
CA LEU A 15 -2.77 -6.08 -13.84
C LEU A 15 -3.14 -5.67 -12.42
N ASN A 16 -3.00 -6.61 -11.51
CA ASN A 16 -3.05 -6.36 -10.08
C ASN A 16 -1.71 -5.79 -9.62
N LEU A 17 -1.75 -4.62 -8.98
CA LEU A 17 -0.58 -3.98 -8.39
C LEU A 17 -0.70 -4.02 -6.87
N GLY A 18 0.21 -4.75 -6.25
CA GLY A 18 0.34 -4.85 -4.80
C GLY A 18 1.60 -5.61 -4.43
N THR A 19 1.90 -5.60 -3.13
CA THR A 19 3.12 -6.22 -2.59
C THR A 19 3.07 -7.75 -2.57
N GLY A 20 1.89 -8.35 -2.78
CA GLY A 20 1.68 -9.81 -2.68
C GLY A 20 1.54 -10.32 -1.25
N SER A 21 1.69 -9.45 -0.24
CA SER A 21 1.58 -9.79 1.17
C SER A 21 0.60 -8.87 1.88
N GLY A 22 -0.38 -9.44 2.58
CA GLY A 22 -1.34 -8.68 3.39
C GLY A 22 -0.74 -8.20 4.72
N GLN A 23 -1.30 -7.09 5.22
CA GLN A 23 -1.06 -6.61 6.58
C GLN A 23 -2.42 -6.38 7.24
N SER A 24 -2.58 -6.90 8.46
CA SER A 24 -3.76 -6.61 9.26
C SER A 24 -3.77 -5.16 9.75
N VAL A 25 -4.95 -4.65 10.08
CA VAL A 25 -5.11 -3.34 10.73
C VAL A 25 -4.25 -3.22 12.00
N LYS A 26 -4.15 -4.29 12.79
CA LYS A 26 -3.32 -4.32 14.01
C LYS A 26 -1.83 -4.18 13.71
N GLN A 27 -1.32 -4.85 12.68
CA GLN A 27 0.09 -4.72 12.26
C GLN A 27 0.42 -3.30 11.80
N ILE A 28 -0.50 -2.66 11.06
CA ILE A 28 -0.34 -1.26 10.64
C ILE A 28 -0.30 -0.33 11.85
N ILE A 29 -1.23 -0.48 12.80
CA ILE A 29 -1.24 0.32 14.04
C ILE A 29 0.09 0.17 14.79
N GLU A 30 0.60 -1.05 14.91
CA GLU A 30 1.86 -1.31 15.61
C GLU A 30 3.07 -0.70 14.89
N ALA A 31 3.10 -0.79 13.56
CA ALA A 31 4.11 -0.11 12.76
C ALA A 31 4.05 1.42 12.98
N CYS A 32 2.85 2.00 13.03
CA CYS A 32 2.67 3.41 13.34
C CYS A 32 3.17 3.78 14.74
N ARG A 33 2.87 2.98 15.78
CA ARG A 33 3.37 3.22 17.15
C ARG A 33 4.89 3.22 17.19
N ARG A 34 5.51 2.21 16.59
CA ARG A 34 6.97 2.05 16.54
C ARG A 34 7.66 3.20 15.80
N ILE A 35 7.12 3.63 14.65
CA ILE A 35 7.71 4.70 13.84
C ILE A 35 7.49 6.09 14.43
N THR A 36 6.30 6.35 14.97
CA THR A 36 5.96 7.68 15.51
C THR A 36 6.47 7.87 16.93
N GLY A 37 6.72 6.79 17.66
CA GLY A 37 6.98 6.82 19.11
C GLY A 37 5.74 7.21 19.92
N HIS A 38 4.57 7.28 19.31
CA HIS A 38 3.32 7.69 19.96
C HIS A 38 2.47 6.46 20.33
N PRO A 39 1.75 6.46 21.47
CA PRO A 39 0.96 5.30 21.91
C PRO A 39 -0.17 4.89 20.96
N ILE A 40 -0.73 5.83 20.20
CA ILE A 40 -1.89 5.65 19.29
C ILE A 40 -2.97 4.75 19.95
N PRO A 41 -3.73 5.30 20.91
CA PRO A 41 -4.82 4.56 21.55
C PRO A 41 -5.87 4.12 20.53
N THR A 42 -6.38 2.90 20.66
CA THR A 42 -7.33 2.30 19.71
C THR A 42 -8.43 1.55 20.44
N THR A 43 -9.66 1.64 19.93
CA THR A 43 -10.81 0.87 20.42
C THR A 43 -11.25 -0.11 19.34
N ILE A 44 -11.67 -1.32 19.74
CA ILE A 44 -12.24 -2.30 18.83
C ILE A 44 -13.73 -2.00 18.66
N GLU A 45 -14.16 -1.86 17.41
CA GLU A 45 -15.56 -1.63 17.04
C GLU A 45 -16.08 -2.76 16.14
N GLN A 46 -17.39 -2.71 15.82
CA GLN A 46 -18.01 -3.66 14.92
C GLN A 46 -17.43 -3.57 13.50
N ARG A 47 -17.50 -4.68 12.76
CA ARG A 47 -17.07 -4.70 11.35
C ARG A 47 -17.93 -3.74 10.53
N ARG A 48 -17.29 -2.96 9.67
CA ARG A 48 -18.00 -2.11 8.72
C ARG A 48 -18.68 -2.99 7.66
N PRO A 49 -19.99 -2.83 7.41
CA PRO A 49 -20.66 -3.55 6.34
C PRO A 49 -20.00 -3.28 4.98
N GLY A 50 -19.75 -4.35 4.22
CA GLY A 50 -19.12 -4.27 2.91
C GLY A 50 -17.61 -4.58 2.88
N ASP A 51 -16.93 -4.55 4.03
CA ASP A 51 -15.50 -4.85 4.08
C ASP A 51 -15.25 -6.37 4.02
N PRO A 52 -14.43 -6.88 3.06
CA PRO A 52 -14.00 -8.27 3.07
C PRO A 52 -13.04 -8.53 4.23
N ALA A 53 -12.89 -9.81 4.61
CA ALA A 53 -11.95 -10.20 5.66
C ALA A 53 -10.48 -9.99 5.24
N GLU A 54 -10.18 -10.16 3.95
CA GLU A 54 -8.86 -10.01 3.36
C GLU A 54 -8.98 -9.49 1.92
N LEU A 55 -8.04 -8.63 1.52
CA LEU A 55 -7.90 -8.14 0.15
C LEU A 55 -6.41 -7.95 -0.18
N VAL A 56 -5.80 -8.95 -0.80
CA VAL A 56 -4.38 -8.96 -1.17
C VAL A 56 -4.24 -9.17 -2.67
N ALA A 57 -3.43 -8.35 -3.33
CA ALA A 57 -3.25 -8.41 -4.78
C ALA A 57 -2.19 -9.45 -5.15
N ASP A 58 -2.52 -10.40 -6.03
CA ASP A 58 -1.53 -11.25 -6.72
C ASP A 58 -0.89 -10.47 -7.87
N SER A 59 0.37 -10.05 -7.68
CA SER A 59 1.12 -9.29 -8.67
C SER A 59 1.96 -10.13 -9.64
N SER A 60 1.80 -11.46 -9.64
CA SER A 60 2.57 -12.38 -10.48
C SER A 60 2.48 -12.05 -11.96
N LEU A 61 1.32 -11.59 -12.44
CA LEU A 61 1.17 -11.20 -13.85
C LEU A 61 1.95 -9.92 -14.18
N ALA A 62 1.93 -8.91 -13.30
CA ALA A 62 2.69 -7.68 -13.49
C ALA A 62 4.21 -7.94 -13.46
N GLN A 63 4.66 -8.84 -12.57
CA GLN A 63 6.05 -9.27 -12.50
C GLN A 63 6.49 -9.95 -13.81
N ARG A 64 5.71 -10.91 -14.31
CA ARG A 64 6.06 -11.63 -15.55
C ARG A 64 6.03 -10.74 -16.79
N VAL A 65 4.99 -9.94 -16.95
CA VAL A 65 4.73 -9.19 -18.20
C VAL A 65 5.54 -7.91 -18.24
N LEU A 66 5.63 -7.17 -17.12
CA LEU A 66 6.31 -5.87 -17.07
C LEU A 66 7.70 -5.94 -16.43
N GLY A 67 8.09 -7.06 -15.82
CA GLY A 67 9.24 -7.08 -14.92
C GLY A 67 9.06 -6.16 -13.72
N TRP A 68 7.80 -5.88 -13.33
CA TRP A 68 7.49 -4.96 -12.24
C TRP A 68 7.72 -5.64 -10.90
N THR A 69 8.57 -5.06 -10.06
CA THR A 69 8.82 -5.54 -8.70
C THR A 69 8.64 -4.39 -7.71
N PRO A 70 7.78 -4.54 -6.68
CA PRO A 70 7.59 -3.48 -5.69
C PRO A 70 8.88 -3.28 -4.88
N ARG A 71 9.36 -2.03 -4.83
CA ARG A 71 10.56 -1.68 -4.05
C ARG A 71 10.29 -1.60 -2.55
N TYR A 72 9.11 -1.16 -2.15
CA TYR A 72 8.70 -1.02 -0.75
C TYR A 72 7.66 -2.09 -0.44
N THR A 73 8.06 -3.11 0.30
CA THR A 73 7.20 -4.22 0.73
C THR A 73 7.04 -4.28 2.25
N ASP A 74 7.97 -3.69 3.00
CA ASP A 74 7.87 -3.58 4.45
C ASP A 74 6.95 -2.41 4.83
N VAL A 75 5.95 -2.71 5.67
CA VAL A 75 5.02 -1.73 6.24
C VAL A 75 5.76 -0.62 7.01
N ASN A 76 6.90 -0.95 7.61
CA ASN A 76 7.72 -0.03 8.39
C ASN A 76 8.31 1.08 7.52
N ASP A 77 8.77 0.74 6.32
CA ASP A 77 9.32 1.69 5.35
C ASP A 77 8.21 2.60 4.79
N ILE A 78 7.06 2.00 4.47
CA ILE A 78 5.87 2.72 3.98
C ILE A 78 5.39 3.72 5.04
N VAL A 79 5.22 3.28 6.29
CA VAL A 79 4.80 4.16 7.39
C VAL A 79 5.87 5.22 7.69
N SER A 80 7.16 4.88 7.62
CA SER A 80 8.26 5.84 7.84
C SER A 80 8.23 6.98 6.84
N THR A 81 8.12 6.67 5.55
CA THR A 81 8.05 7.69 4.49
C THR A 81 6.79 8.55 4.62
N ALA A 82 5.63 7.95 4.89
CA ALA A 82 4.39 8.68 5.15
C ALA A 82 4.52 9.61 6.37
N TRP A 83 5.09 9.13 7.46
CA TRP A 83 5.26 9.92 8.69
C TRP A 83 6.20 11.11 8.49
N GLN A 84 7.31 10.93 7.78
CA GLN A 84 8.23 12.01 7.44
C GLN A 84 7.54 13.15 6.67
N TRP A 85 6.67 12.80 5.71
CA TRP A 85 5.86 13.78 4.99
C TRP A 85 4.90 14.50 5.92
N HIS A 86 4.08 13.77 6.68
CA HIS A 86 3.09 14.39 7.58
C HIS A 86 3.72 15.27 8.66
N ARG A 87 4.90 14.92 9.15
CA ARG A 87 5.65 15.72 10.13
C ARG A 87 6.18 17.03 9.53
N SER A 88 6.60 17.02 8.26
CA SER A 88 7.08 18.23 7.56
C SER A 88 5.94 19.09 6.99
N HIS A 89 4.78 18.49 6.72
CA HIS A 89 3.61 19.13 6.11
C HIS A 89 2.36 18.91 6.98
N PRO A 90 2.31 19.45 8.21
CA PRO A 90 1.19 19.20 9.13
C PRO A 90 -0.16 19.72 8.62
N ARG A 91 -0.16 20.62 7.63
CA ARG A 91 -1.37 21.16 6.98
C ARG A 91 -1.52 20.72 5.52
N GLY A 92 -0.75 19.73 5.07
CA GLY A 92 -0.71 19.30 3.68
C GLY A 92 0.03 20.28 2.77
N TYR A 93 -0.35 20.32 1.49
CA TYR A 93 0.23 21.24 0.52
C TYR A 93 -0.20 22.69 0.79
N ALA A 94 0.70 23.65 0.53
CA ALA A 94 0.29 25.04 0.41
C ALA A 94 -0.62 25.16 -0.83
N SER A 95 -1.79 25.79 -0.64
CA SER A 95 -2.75 26.09 -1.70
C SER A 95 -2.12 26.90 -2.82
#